data_AF-A0A4Q0NXN2-F1
#
_entry.id   AF-A0A4Q0NXN2-F1
#
_cell.length_a   1.000
_cell.length_b   1.000
_cell.length_c   1.000
_cell.angle_alpha   90.00
_cell.angle_beta   90.00
_cell.angle_gamma   90.00
#
_symmetry.space_group_name_H-M   'P 1'
#
loop_
_entity.id
_entity.type
_entity.pdbx_description
1 polymer ?
#
loop_
_entity_poly.entity_id
_entity_poly.type
_entity_poly.pdbx_seq_one_letter_code
_entity_poly.pdbx_strand_id
1 'polypeptide(L)'
;MILVFAIVVGIVAVPYIFFIFFGSNTTKKINAKFKEEASKNDLSFAQSEKWNGRQIAIDPTKNVLLYGQIIQDKLIFEYLDLTQFSQVNILEDLKTKRIDGKVSTTLEHLALTLTPQGTGTPVTLNFYDSLFDASQNFEQKRAQQWKNTIAQQLHIKTAHHVAA
;
A
#
# COMPACT_ATOMS: atom_id res chain seq x y z
N MET A 1 38.37 11.68 -31.47
CA MET A 1 36.89 11.76 -31.54
C MET A 1 36.21 10.68 -30.72
N ILE A 2 36.53 9.40 -30.91
CA ILE A 2 35.95 8.28 -30.13
C ILE A 2 36.14 8.44 -28.61
N LEU A 3 37.33 8.88 -28.16
CA LEU A 3 37.61 9.11 -26.74
C LEU A 3 36.69 10.17 -26.12
N VAL A 4 36.42 11.26 -26.84
CA VAL A 4 35.56 12.36 -26.37
C VAL A 4 34.11 11.87 -26.28
N PHE A 5 33.64 11.10 -27.26
CA PHE A 5 32.32 10.47 -27.19
C PHE A 5 32.18 9.51 -26.01
N ALA A 6 33.20 8.68 -25.74
CA ALA A 6 33.17 7.76 -24.61
C ALA A 6 33.08 8.50 -23.26
N ILE A 7 33.81 9.62 -23.11
CA ILE A 7 33.78 10.45 -21.90
C ILE A 7 32.40 11.10 -21.73
N VAL A 8 31.84 11.71 -22.79
CA VAL A 8 30.53 12.37 -22.74
C VAL A 8 29.42 11.37 -22.45
N VAL A 9 29.43 10.20 -23.10
CA VAL A 9 28.46 9.13 -22.83
C VAL A 9 28.61 8.61 -21.40
N GLY A 10 29.83 8.44 -20.90
CA GLY A 10 30.08 8.03 -19.52
C GLY A 10 29.50 9.00 -18.50
N ILE A 11 29.69 10.31 -18.69
CA ILE A 11 29.19 11.35 -17.77
C ILE A 11 27.65 11.36 -17.71
N VAL A 12 26.95 11.02 -18.80
CA VAL A 12 25.48 11.00 -18.83
C VAL A 12 24.90 9.65 -18.41
N ALA A 13 25.49 8.55 -18.86
CA ALA A 13 25.00 7.20 -18.59
C ALA A 13 25.24 6.78 -17.13
N VAL A 14 26.37 7.15 -16.54
CA VAL A 14 26.71 6.73 -15.17
C VAL A 14 25.71 7.26 -14.13
N PRO A 15 25.36 8.56 -14.08
CA PRO A 15 24.33 9.06 -13.15
C PRO A 15 22.98 8.37 -13.34
N TYR A 16 22.60 8.09 -14.59
CA TYR A 16 21.34 7.42 -14.91
C TYR A 16 21.31 5.97 -14.40
N ILE A 17 22.40 5.22 -14.61
CA ILE A 17 22.54 3.85 -14.10
C ILE A 17 22.56 3.83 -12.58
N PHE A 18 23.26 4.77 -11.95
CA PHE A 18 23.26 4.93 -10.49
C PHE A 18 21.86 5.19 -9.94
N PHE A 19 21.08 6.06 -10.58
CA PHE A 19 19.71 6.35 -10.19
C PHE A 19 18.82 5.10 -10.20
N ILE A 20 18.92 4.27 -11.24
CA ILE A 20 18.17 3.00 -11.35
C ILE A 20 18.58 2.03 -10.25
N PHE A 21 19.88 1.87 -9.99
CA PHE A 21 20.38 0.96 -8.96
C PHE A 21 19.93 1.37 -7.57
N PHE A 22 19.99 2.66 -7.23
CA PHE A 22 19.55 3.19 -5.95
C PHE A 22 18.04 2.97 -5.72
N GLY A 23 17.21 3.18 -6.74
CA GLY A 23 15.77 2.90 -6.65
C GLY A 23 15.44 1.42 -6.36
N SER A 24 16.19 0.50 -6.99
CA SER A 24 15.93 -0.94 -6.86
C SER A 24 16.26 -1.52 -5.47
N ASN A 25 17.22 -0.94 -4.75
CA ASN A 25 17.67 -1.42 -3.45
C ASN A 25 16.63 -1.19 -2.34
N THR A 26 15.90 -0.07 -2.41
CA THR A 26 14.86 0.23 -1.42
C THR A 26 13.72 -0.79 -1.48
N THR A 27 13.23 -1.13 -2.67
CA THR A 27 12.19 -2.15 -2.85
C THR A 27 12.62 -3.54 -2.36
N LYS A 28 13.88 -3.92 -2.58
CA LYS A 28 14.42 -5.20 -2.07
C LYS A 28 14.45 -5.24 -0.54
N LYS A 29 14.85 -4.13 0.10
CA LYS A 29 14.84 -4.01 1.57
C LYS A 29 13.43 -4.13 2.16
N ILE A 30 12.43 -3.52 1.52
CA ILE A 30 11.02 -3.63 1.95
C ILE A 30 10.57 -5.08 1.92
N ASN A 31 10.74 -5.77 0.78
CA ASN A 31 10.30 -7.15 0.63
C ASN A 31 10.99 -8.08 1.64
N ALA A 32 12.30 -7.86 1.88
CA ALA A 32 13.04 -8.65 2.85
C ALA A 32 12.49 -8.47 4.26
N LYS A 33 12.27 -7.22 4.69
CA LYS A 33 11.70 -6.91 6.01
C LYS A 33 10.25 -7.39 6.14
N PHE A 34 9.44 -7.24 5.09
CA PHE A 34 8.05 -7.71 5.09
C PHE A 34 7.99 -9.24 5.23
N LYS A 35 8.88 -9.97 4.52
CA LYS A 35 9.00 -11.42 4.64
C LYS A 35 9.53 -11.84 6.02
N GLU A 36 10.46 -11.10 6.58
CA GLU A 36 10.96 -11.32 7.95
C GLU A 36 9.83 -11.16 8.96
N GLU A 37 9.04 -10.09 8.86
CA GLU A 37 7.89 -9.83 9.74
C GLU A 37 6.81 -10.91 9.60
N ALA A 38 6.55 -11.37 8.38
CA ALA A 38 5.66 -12.48 8.12
C ALA A 38 6.14 -13.79 8.76
N SER A 39 7.45 -14.08 8.63
CA SER A 39 8.05 -15.29 9.18
C SER A 39 8.07 -15.28 10.71
N LYS A 40 8.31 -14.11 11.32
CA LYS A 40 8.26 -13.93 12.80
C LYS A 40 6.88 -14.24 13.37
N ASN A 41 5.83 -13.98 12.60
CA ASN A 41 4.44 -14.20 13.01
C ASN A 41 3.84 -15.50 12.42
N ASP A 42 4.67 -16.35 11.80
CA ASP A 42 4.30 -17.60 11.12
C ASP A 42 3.15 -17.42 10.10
N LEU A 43 3.09 -16.27 9.41
CA LEU A 43 1.99 -15.94 8.50
C LEU A 43 2.17 -16.63 7.14
N SER A 44 1.09 -17.22 6.64
CA SER A 44 1.00 -17.80 5.30
C SER A 44 0.05 -16.96 4.45
N PHE A 45 0.61 -16.04 3.67
CA PHE A 45 -0.20 -15.14 2.85
C PHE A 45 -0.78 -15.84 1.63
N ALA A 46 -2.11 -15.79 1.49
CA ALA A 46 -2.80 -16.28 0.29
C ALA A 46 -2.80 -15.23 -0.83
N GLN A 47 -2.87 -13.95 -0.46
CA GLN A 47 -2.84 -12.83 -1.39
C GLN A 47 -1.90 -11.74 -0.85
N SER A 48 -1.05 -11.21 -1.72
CA SER A 48 -0.14 -10.12 -1.40
C SER A 48 0.02 -9.19 -2.59
N GLU A 49 0.13 -7.88 -2.34
CA GLU A 49 0.37 -6.88 -3.36
C GLU A 49 1.37 -5.83 -2.88
N LYS A 50 2.17 -5.29 -3.80
CA LYS A 50 3.15 -4.23 -3.56
C LYS A 50 2.98 -3.09 -4.55
N TRP A 51 3.05 -1.85 -4.08
CA TRP A 51 2.98 -0.67 -4.92
C TRP A 51 3.59 0.52 -4.18
N ASN A 52 4.32 1.39 -4.90
CA ASN A 52 4.78 2.70 -4.41
C ASN A 52 5.20 2.77 -2.93
N GLY A 53 6.18 1.94 -2.54
CA GLY A 53 6.71 1.91 -1.16
C GLY A 53 5.80 1.26 -0.11
N ARG A 54 4.68 0.67 -0.55
CA ARG A 54 3.67 0.01 0.26
C ARG A 54 3.56 -1.46 -0.11
N GLN A 55 3.16 -2.27 0.86
CA GLN A 55 2.89 -3.68 0.68
C GLN A 55 1.76 -4.09 1.61
N ILE A 56 0.84 -4.91 1.11
CA ILE A 56 -0.26 -5.47 1.89
C ILE A 56 -0.34 -6.98 1.62
N ALA A 57 -0.64 -7.75 2.64
CA ALA A 57 -0.85 -9.17 2.51
C ALA A 57 -1.88 -9.66 3.53
N ILE A 58 -2.61 -10.70 3.16
CA ILE A 58 -3.64 -11.31 4.01
C ILE A 58 -3.37 -12.80 4.17
N ASP A 59 -3.41 -13.25 5.42
CA ASP A 59 -3.46 -14.65 5.81
C ASP A 59 -4.91 -14.98 6.18
N PRO A 60 -5.68 -15.64 5.28
CA PRO A 60 -7.07 -15.96 5.55
C PRO A 60 -7.24 -17.09 6.59
N THR A 61 -6.20 -17.90 6.83
CA THR A 61 -6.24 -18.98 7.83
C THR A 61 -6.14 -18.43 9.23
N LYS A 62 -5.23 -17.48 9.45
CA LYS A 62 -5.07 -16.78 10.75
C LYS A 62 -5.97 -15.56 10.89
N ASN A 63 -6.63 -15.16 9.81
CA ASN A 63 -7.49 -13.96 9.73
C ASN A 63 -6.74 -12.66 10.04
N VAL A 64 -5.53 -12.55 9.50
CA VAL A 64 -4.60 -11.45 9.78
C VAL A 64 -4.28 -10.74 8.48
N LEU A 65 -4.24 -9.41 8.56
CA LEU A 65 -3.75 -8.55 7.51
C LEU A 65 -2.45 -7.87 7.96
N LEU A 66 -1.41 -8.01 7.17
CA LEU A 66 -0.16 -7.31 7.35
C LEU A 66 -0.06 -6.19 6.31
N TYR A 67 0.06 -4.96 6.79
CA TYR A 67 0.32 -3.79 5.95
C TYR A 67 1.69 -3.21 6.28
N GLY A 68 2.41 -2.74 5.27
CA GLY A 68 3.70 -2.11 5.42
C GLY A 68 3.81 -0.89 4.51
N GLN A 69 4.36 0.21 5.02
CA GLN A 69 4.56 1.45 4.28
C GLN A 69 5.87 2.13 4.66
N ILE A 70 6.53 2.73 3.67
CA ILE A 70 7.62 3.67 3.93
C ILE A 70 7.06 5.06 4.21
N ILE A 71 7.41 5.61 5.36
CA ILE A 71 7.16 7.00 5.74
C ILE A 71 8.50 7.61 6.17
N GLN A 72 8.96 8.68 5.51
CA GLN A 72 10.23 9.36 5.83
C GLN A 72 11.43 8.39 5.94
N ASP A 73 11.62 7.53 4.93
CA ASP A 73 12.65 6.47 4.89
C ASP A 73 12.59 5.41 5.99
N LYS A 74 11.54 5.40 6.82
CA LYS A 74 11.28 4.36 7.81
C LYS A 74 10.16 3.45 7.33
N LEU A 75 10.41 2.15 7.40
CA LEU A 75 9.40 1.14 7.13
C LEU A 75 8.58 0.90 8.40
N ILE A 76 7.29 1.16 8.32
CA ILE A 76 6.31 0.95 9.38
C ILE A 76 5.45 -0.24 8.98
N PHE A 77 5.19 -1.14 9.91
CA PHE A 77 4.30 -2.28 9.73
C PHE A 77 3.09 -2.15 10.64
N GLU A 78 1.93 -2.47 10.10
CA GLU A 78 0.69 -2.60 10.84
C GLU A 78 0.20 -4.04 10.74
N TYR A 79 0.11 -4.68 11.89
CA TYR A 79 -0.45 -6.02 12.05
C TYR A 79 -1.89 -5.87 12.50
N LEU A 80 -2.83 -6.35 11.69
CA LEU A 80 -4.26 -6.21 11.93
C LEU A 80 -4.90 -7.58 12.04
N ASP A 81 -5.33 -7.91 13.25
CA ASP A 81 -6.23 -9.04 13.48
C ASP A 81 -7.63 -8.64 13.01
N LEU A 82 -8.05 -9.18 11.86
CA LEU A 82 -9.34 -8.86 11.25
C LEU A 82 -10.52 -9.29 12.11
N THR A 83 -10.32 -10.16 13.10
CA THR A 83 -11.38 -10.52 14.06
C THR A 83 -11.83 -9.34 14.91
N GLN A 84 -10.99 -8.32 15.09
CA GLN A 84 -11.28 -7.16 15.92
C GLN A 84 -12.08 -6.08 15.19
N PHE A 85 -12.33 -6.25 13.89
CA PHE A 85 -12.98 -5.26 13.04
C PHE A 85 -14.38 -5.70 12.60
N SER A 86 -15.27 -4.72 12.42
CA SER A 86 -16.65 -4.93 11.99
C SER A 86 -16.86 -4.63 10.51
N GLN A 87 -16.13 -3.64 10.00
CA GLN A 87 -16.33 -3.11 8.65
C GLN A 87 -15.04 -2.53 8.09
N VAL A 88 -14.99 -2.45 6.76
CA VAL A 88 -13.94 -1.79 6.00
C VAL A 88 -14.58 -0.84 4.99
N ASN A 89 -14.13 0.41 5.00
CA ASN A 89 -14.62 1.46 4.12
C ASN A 89 -13.48 2.10 3.35
N ILE A 90 -13.78 2.61 2.15
CA ILE A 90 -12.85 3.46 1.42
C ILE A 90 -13.08 4.90 1.88
N LEU A 91 -12.00 5.58 2.21
CA LEU A 91 -11.95 7.01 2.48
C LEU A 91 -11.28 7.68 1.27
N GLU A 92 -12.03 8.47 0.52
CA GLU A 92 -11.52 9.26 -0.61
C GLU A 92 -11.63 10.75 -0.28
N ASP A 93 -10.53 11.48 -0.44
CA ASP A 93 -10.53 12.94 -0.40
C ASP A 93 -10.34 13.49 -1.82
N LEU A 94 -11.36 14.19 -2.30
CA LEU A 94 -11.42 14.76 -3.65
C LEU A 94 -11.43 16.29 -3.56
N LYS A 95 -10.45 16.93 -4.16
CA LYS A 95 -10.39 18.39 -4.25
C LYS A 95 -10.90 18.85 -5.60
N THR A 96 -11.97 19.63 -5.57
CA THR A 96 -12.52 20.25 -6.77
C THR A 96 -11.96 21.66 -6.90
N LYS A 97 -11.31 21.95 -8.03
CA LYS A 97 -10.81 23.27 -8.39
C LYS A 97 -11.32 23.68 -9.76
N ARG A 98 -11.59 24.98 -9.92
CA ARG A 98 -11.91 25.54 -11.23
C ARG A 98 -10.62 26.01 -11.88
N ILE A 99 -10.26 25.41 -13.00
CA ILE A 99 -9.08 25.77 -13.79
C ILE A 99 -9.59 26.12 -15.18
N ASP A 100 -9.30 27.35 -15.65
CA ASP A 100 -9.73 27.87 -16.96
C ASP A 100 -11.24 27.69 -17.24
N GLY A 101 -12.06 28.00 -16.23
CA GLY A 101 -13.53 27.92 -16.31
C GLY A 101 -14.10 26.50 -16.22
N LYS A 102 -13.28 25.45 -16.39
CA LYS A 102 -13.67 24.04 -16.22
C LYS A 102 -13.50 23.61 -14.77
N VAL A 103 -14.47 22.85 -14.28
CA VAL A 103 -14.41 22.21 -12.97
C VAL A 103 -13.57 20.94 -13.12
N SER A 104 -12.45 20.86 -12.42
CA SER A 104 -11.58 19.69 -12.37
C SER A 104 -11.57 19.14 -10.94
N THR A 105 -11.78 17.85 -10.80
CA THR A 105 -11.71 17.15 -9.53
C THR A 105 -10.46 16.28 -9.51
N THR A 106 -9.63 16.44 -8.48
CA THR A 106 -8.38 15.71 -8.30
C THR A 106 -8.45 14.92 -7.00
N LEU A 107 -8.09 13.65 -7.05
CA LEU A 107 -7.92 12.83 -5.84
C LEU A 107 -6.68 13.31 -5.08
N GLU A 108 -6.87 13.69 -3.83
CA GLU A 108 -5.80 14.12 -2.92
C GLU A 108 -5.37 12.96 -2.02
N HIS A 109 -6.33 12.18 -1.51
CA HIS A 109 -6.03 11.08 -0.59
C HIS A 109 -6.96 9.89 -0.83
N LEU A 110 -6.43 8.67 -0.70
CA LEU A 110 -7.19 7.43 -0.77
C LEU A 110 -6.68 6.48 0.30
N ALA A 111 -7.59 6.01 1.16
CA ALA A 111 -7.27 5.05 2.20
C ALA A 111 -8.38 4.03 2.41
N LEU A 112 -8.02 2.91 3.04
CA LEU A 112 -8.98 1.97 3.62
C LEU A 112 -9.04 2.17 5.12
N THR A 113 -10.22 2.45 5.65
CA THR A 113 -10.46 2.56 7.09
C THR A 113 -11.17 1.32 7.60
N LEU A 114 -10.56 0.63 8.55
CA LEU A 114 -11.13 -0.51 9.27
C LEU A 114 -11.70 -0.01 10.59
N THR A 115 -13.00 -0.22 10.82
CA THR A 115 -13.66 0.17 12.07
C THR A 115 -13.71 -1.03 13.01
N PRO A 116 -13.27 -0.89 14.27
CA PRO A 116 -13.31 -1.96 15.26
C PRO A 116 -14.75 -2.37 15.61
N GLN A 117 -14.93 -3.55 16.21
CA GLN A 117 -16.24 -4.03 16.68
C GLN A 117 -16.74 -3.32 17.96
N GLY A 118 -15.87 -2.55 18.64
CA GLY A 118 -16.18 -1.81 19.87
C GLY A 118 -15.70 -0.36 19.84
N THR A 119 -15.40 0.21 21.02
CA THR A 119 -14.96 1.61 21.18
C THR A 119 -13.50 1.85 20.80
N GLY A 120 -12.93 1.02 19.92
CA GLY A 120 -11.55 1.17 19.49
C GLY A 120 -11.37 2.32 18.50
N THR A 121 -10.12 2.70 18.26
CA THR A 121 -9.79 3.65 17.19
C THR A 121 -9.82 2.95 15.83
N PRO A 122 -10.45 3.55 14.80
CA PRO A 122 -10.33 3.06 13.44
C PRO A 122 -8.88 3.05 12.97
N VAL A 123 -8.52 2.03 12.20
CA VAL A 123 -7.20 1.92 11.58
C VAL A 123 -7.30 2.33 10.12
N THR A 124 -6.37 3.14 9.64
CA THR A 124 -6.40 3.69 8.27
C THR A 124 -5.15 3.26 7.50
N LEU A 125 -5.37 2.49 6.45
CA LEU A 125 -4.33 2.04 5.53
C LEU A 125 -4.28 2.98 4.33
N ASN A 126 -3.19 3.72 4.17
CA ASN A 126 -3.04 4.73 3.11
C ASN A 126 -2.67 4.09 1.75
N PHE A 127 -3.51 4.24 0.73
CA PHE A 127 -3.27 3.71 -0.61
C PHE A 127 -2.70 4.76 -1.57
N TYR A 128 -3.04 6.04 -1.37
CA TYR A 128 -2.54 7.17 -2.15
C TYR A 128 -2.61 8.49 -1.36
N ASP A 129 -1.58 9.33 -1.53
CA ASP A 129 -1.50 10.68 -1.00
C ASP A 129 -0.77 11.60 -2.00
N SER A 130 -1.44 12.65 -2.47
CA SER A 130 -0.93 13.58 -3.47
C SER A 130 0.33 14.35 -3.05
N LEU A 131 0.61 14.45 -1.75
CA LEU A 131 1.80 15.11 -1.24
C LEU A 131 3.04 14.23 -1.35
N PHE A 132 2.86 12.90 -1.34
CA PHE A 132 3.96 11.94 -1.29
C PHE A 132 4.08 11.11 -2.56
N ASP A 133 2.99 10.91 -3.29
CA ASP A 133 2.91 10.02 -4.44
C ASP A 133 2.99 10.82 -5.74
N ALA A 134 3.95 10.48 -6.59
CA ALA A 134 4.24 11.23 -7.82
C ALA A 134 3.18 11.05 -8.92
N SER A 135 2.33 10.02 -8.83
CA SER A 135 1.30 9.71 -9.85
C SER A 135 0.24 8.76 -9.31
N GLN A 136 -0.97 8.85 -9.86
CA GLN A 136 -2.05 7.88 -9.64
C GLN A 136 -2.03 6.79 -10.71
N ASN A 137 -1.62 5.58 -10.33
CA ASN A 137 -1.68 4.36 -11.13
C ASN A 137 -2.58 3.29 -10.46
N PHE A 138 -3.86 3.30 -10.85
CA PHE A 138 -4.85 2.26 -10.51
C PHE A 138 -5.16 2.10 -9.00
N GLU A 139 -4.87 3.08 -8.16
CA GLU A 139 -5.04 2.98 -6.71
C GLU A 139 -6.50 2.83 -6.31
N GLN A 140 -7.43 3.50 -6.99
CA GLN A 140 -8.87 3.31 -6.78
C GLN A 140 -9.30 1.85 -7.01
N LYS A 141 -8.86 1.27 -8.13
CA LYS A 141 -9.15 -0.14 -8.44
C LYS A 141 -8.56 -1.06 -7.37
N ARG A 142 -7.33 -0.79 -6.94
CA ARG A 142 -6.63 -1.54 -5.90
C ARG A 142 -7.35 -1.44 -4.55
N ALA A 143 -7.71 -0.24 -4.12
CA ALA A 143 -8.45 0.00 -2.88
C ALA A 143 -9.79 -0.75 -2.89
N GLN A 144 -10.50 -0.73 -4.02
CA GLN A 144 -11.75 -1.47 -4.17
C GLN A 144 -11.54 -2.99 -4.10
N GLN A 145 -10.50 -3.52 -4.72
CA GLN A 145 -10.16 -4.94 -4.64
C GLN A 145 -9.86 -5.35 -3.20
N TRP A 146 -9.00 -4.60 -2.50
CA TRP A 146 -8.65 -4.92 -1.12
C TRP A 146 -9.80 -4.71 -0.14
N LYS A 147 -10.66 -3.70 -0.34
CA LYS A 147 -11.92 -3.57 0.40
C LYS A 147 -12.76 -4.83 0.26
N ASN A 148 -12.93 -5.35 -0.95
CA ASN A 148 -13.73 -6.54 -1.19
C ASN A 148 -13.12 -7.78 -0.54
N THR A 149 -11.80 -7.99 -0.68
CA THR A 149 -11.08 -9.11 -0.04
C THR A 149 -11.24 -9.06 1.48
N ILE A 150 -11.02 -7.90 2.10
CA ILE A 150 -11.15 -7.74 3.56
C ILE A 150 -12.61 -7.93 3.98
N ALA A 151 -13.57 -7.34 3.27
CA ALA A 151 -14.99 -7.49 3.58
C ALA A 151 -15.44 -8.95 3.50
N GLN A 152 -15.03 -9.70 2.48
CA GLN A 152 -15.32 -11.14 2.36
C GLN A 152 -14.79 -11.90 3.58
N GLN A 153 -13.56 -11.62 3.99
CA GLN A 153 -12.95 -12.24 5.15
C GLN A 153 -13.70 -11.91 6.45
N LEU A 154 -14.16 -10.66 6.62
CA LEU A 154 -14.99 -10.24 7.75
C LEU A 154 -16.36 -10.92 7.75
N HIS A 155 -16.96 -11.18 6.58
CA HIS A 155 -18.28 -11.82 6.46
C HIS A 155 -18.23 -13.32 6.73
N ILE A 156 -17.15 -14.02 6.32
CA ILE A 156 -16.94 -15.45 6.61
C ILE A 156 -16.97 -15.68 8.13
N LYS A 157 -16.43 -14.74 8.92
CA LYS A 157 -16.51 -14.77 10.40
C LYS A 157 -17.95 -14.71 10.90
N THR A 158 -18.75 -13.77 10.39
CA THR A 158 -20.15 -13.60 10.83
C THR A 158 -20.98 -14.85 10.58
N ALA A 159 -20.78 -15.51 9.43
CA ALA A 159 -21.48 -16.77 9.12
C ALA A 159 -21.06 -17.93 10.03
N HIS A 160 -19.76 -18.05 10.34
CA HIS A 160 -19.25 -19.09 11.22
C HIS A 160 -19.65 -18.91 12.70
N HIS A 161 -19.89 -17.67 13.15
CA HIS A 161 -20.32 -17.39 14.52
C HIS A 161 -21.82 -17.60 14.75
N VAL A 162 -22.65 -17.51 13.69
CA VAL A 162 -24.11 -17.75 13.77
C VAL A 162 -24.45 -19.24 13.64
N ALA A 163 -23.54 -20.06 13.13
CA ALA A 163 -23.73 -21.50 12.92
C ALA A 163 -23.19 -22.39 14.07
N ALA A 164 -22.69 -21.80 15.15
CA ALA A 164 -22.18 -22.48 16.35
C ALA A 164 -23.04 -22.14 17.56
#